data_AF-A0A7J3EGV8-F1
#
_entry.id   AF-A0A7J3EGV8-F1
#
_cell.length_a   1.000
_cell.length_b   1.000
_cell.length_c   1.000
_cell.angle_alpha   90.00
_cell.angle_beta   90.00
_cell.angle_gamma   90.00
#
_symmetry.space_group_name_H-M   'P 1'
#
loop_
_entity.id
_entity.type
_entity.pdbx_description
1 polymer ?
#
loop_
_entity_poly.entity_id
_entity_poly.type
_entity_poly.pdbx_seq_one_letter_code
_entity_poly.pdbx_strand_id
1 'polypeptide(L)'
;MLIRAEDITIEGFKQIFKRILELKEEAGIKAVLNNPPDLFERAKLYGVQFKNGSWGWASNIWHRSATGSVVITSDEELKIEHKFLMMRVLEHILAQGPLIQVDCYIGSSKSPARMHARLYCDPQFPDIAYRWSQLNFPAPPD
;
A
#
# COMPACT_ATOMS: atom_id res chain seq x y z
N MET A 1 -15.66 -10.41 -11.04
CA MET A 1 -15.89 -10.50 -9.58
C MET A 1 -16.70 -9.28 -9.17
N LEU A 2 -17.83 -9.47 -8.49
CA LEU A 2 -18.59 -8.37 -7.90
C LEU A 2 -18.25 -8.29 -6.42
N ILE A 3 -17.83 -7.12 -5.94
CA ILE A 3 -17.53 -6.88 -4.53
C ILE A 3 -18.76 -6.20 -3.93
N ARG A 4 -19.29 -6.75 -2.84
CA ARG A 4 -20.50 -6.23 -2.21
C ARG A 4 -20.18 -5.74 -0.80
N ALA A 5 -20.91 -4.72 -0.35
CA ALA A 5 -20.65 -4.10 0.94
C ALA A 5 -20.88 -5.08 2.11
N GLU A 6 -21.80 -6.04 1.96
CA GLU A 6 -22.03 -7.12 2.94
C GLU A 6 -20.83 -8.04 3.14
N ASP A 7 -19.96 -8.17 2.13
CA ASP A 7 -18.76 -9.01 2.18
C ASP A 7 -17.57 -8.29 2.87
N ILE A 8 -17.73 -6.99 3.22
CA ILE A 8 -16.69 -6.19 3.87
C ILE A 8 -16.75 -6.35 5.39
N THR A 9 -15.98 -7.32 5.88
CA THR A 9 -15.50 -7.43 7.26
C THR A 9 -13.99 -7.19 7.31
N ILE A 10 -13.38 -7.09 8.50
CA ILE A 10 -11.93 -6.97 8.66
C ILE A 10 -11.21 -8.11 7.94
N GLU A 11 -11.66 -9.35 8.13
CA GLU A 11 -11.07 -10.51 7.44
C GLU A 11 -11.56 -10.63 5.99
N GLY A 12 -12.82 -10.31 5.71
CA GLY A 12 -13.40 -10.34 4.37
C GLY A 12 -12.64 -9.42 3.40
N PHE A 13 -12.23 -8.23 3.84
CA PHE A 13 -11.38 -7.35 3.04
C PHE A 13 -10.06 -8.02 2.63
N LYS A 14 -9.39 -8.70 3.57
CA LYS A 14 -8.12 -9.39 3.31
C LYS A 14 -8.30 -10.57 2.36
N GLN A 15 -9.41 -11.30 2.49
CA GLN A 15 -9.74 -12.43 1.60
C GLN A 15 -10.05 -11.96 0.18
N ILE A 16 -10.88 -10.92 0.05
CA ILE A 16 -11.22 -10.32 -1.25
C ILE A 16 -9.95 -9.76 -1.91
N PHE A 17 -9.09 -9.08 -1.16
CA PHE A 17 -7.80 -8.60 -1.65
C PHE A 17 -6.97 -9.74 -2.25
N LYS A 18 -6.77 -10.84 -1.51
CA LYS A 18 -6.04 -12.02 -2.02
C LYS A 18 -6.68 -12.59 -3.27
N ARG A 19 -8.02 -12.73 -3.28
CA ARG A 19 -8.74 -13.25 -4.44
C ARG A 19 -8.59 -12.36 -5.68
N ILE A 20 -8.53 -11.04 -5.50
CA ILE A 20 -8.25 -10.11 -6.60
C ILE A 20 -6.86 -10.37 -7.19
N LEU A 21 -5.84 -10.55 -6.34
CA LEU A 21 -4.48 -10.84 -6.81
C LEU A 21 -4.44 -12.16 -7.60
N GLU A 22 -5.06 -13.21 -7.06
CA GLU A 22 -5.18 -14.51 -7.74
C GLU A 22 -5.89 -14.39 -9.08
N LEU A 23 -7.03 -13.69 -9.12
CA LEU A 23 -7.83 -13.53 -10.34
C LEU A 23 -7.05 -12.79 -11.43
N LYS A 24 -6.26 -11.77 -11.06
CA LYS A 24 -5.40 -11.07 -12.01
C LYS A 24 -4.35 -12.02 -12.60
N GLU A 25 -3.65 -12.77 -11.77
CA GLU A 25 -2.63 -13.72 -12.23
C GLU A 25 -3.25 -14.88 -13.05
N GLU A 26 -4.42 -15.39 -12.67
CA GLU A 26 -5.22 -16.36 -13.44
C GLU A 26 -5.57 -15.83 -14.84
N ALA A 27 -5.81 -14.52 -14.96
CA ALA A 27 -6.08 -13.85 -16.22
C ALA A 27 -4.79 -13.45 -17.00
N GLY A 28 -3.61 -13.83 -16.52
CA GLY A 28 -2.32 -13.48 -17.13
C GLY A 28 -1.91 -12.01 -16.91
N ILE A 29 -2.54 -11.31 -15.97
CA ILE A 29 -2.24 -9.92 -15.61
C ILE A 29 -1.37 -9.93 -14.36
N LYS A 30 -0.21 -9.29 -14.42
CA LYS A 30 0.65 -9.14 -13.24
C LYS A 30 -0.08 -8.37 -12.14
N ALA A 31 -0.21 -8.96 -10.95
CA ALA A 31 -0.95 -8.37 -9.85
C ALA A 31 -0.09 -7.49 -8.93
N VAL A 32 1.17 -7.88 -8.72
CA VAL A 32 2.08 -7.22 -7.76
C VAL A 32 3.52 -7.12 -8.30
N LEU A 33 4.16 -5.97 -8.13
CA LEU A 33 5.60 -5.78 -8.27
C LEU A 33 6.25 -5.90 -6.88
N ASN A 34 7.00 -6.99 -6.66
CA ASN A 34 7.63 -7.27 -5.37
C ASN A 34 8.97 -6.56 -5.25
N ASN A 35 9.11 -5.65 -4.28
CA ASN A 35 10.32 -4.86 -4.01
C ASN A 35 11.05 -4.39 -5.28
N PRO A 36 10.37 -3.65 -6.18
CA PRO A 36 10.95 -3.35 -7.48
C PRO A 36 12.24 -2.51 -7.33
N PRO A 37 13.34 -2.86 -8.01
CA PRO A 37 14.64 -2.22 -7.82
C PRO A 37 14.70 -0.79 -8.38
N ASP A 38 13.72 -0.41 -9.22
CA ASP A 38 13.65 0.88 -9.92
C ASP A 38 12.75 1.91 -9.21
N LEU A 39 12.39 1.69 -7.93
CA LEU A 39 11.51 2.59 -7.16
C LEU A 39 11.98 4.05 -7.16
N PHE A 40 13.28 4.29 -7.02
CA PHE A 40 13.81 5.65 -7.03
C PHE A 40 13.54 6.35 -8.38
N GLU A 41 13.79 5.67 -9.49
CA GLU A 41 13.55 6.22 -10.83
C GLU A 41 12.06 6.54 -11.05
N ARG A 42 11.17 5.64 -10.60
CA ARG A 42 9.71 5.87 -10.64
C ARG A 42 9.31 7.08 -9.80
N ALA A 43 9.89 7.22 -8.60
CA ALA A 43 9.59 8.30 -7.67
C ALA A 43 10.01 9.68 -8.17
N LYS A 44 11.01 9.78 -9.07
CA LYS A 44 11.47 11.06 -9.62
C LYS A 44 10.37 11.87 -10.30
N LEU A 45 9.33 11.21 -10.83
CA LEU A 45 8.18 11.89 -11.45
C LEU A 45 7.46 12.84 -10.48
N TYR A 46 7.49 12.53 -9.18
CA TYR A 46 6.88 13.33 -8.11
C TYR A 46 7.90 14.17 -7.32
N GLY A 47 9.17 14.12 -7.73
CA GLY A 47 10.27 14.74 -7.01
C GLY A 47 10.72 16.06 -7.66
N VAL A 48 11.34 16.91 -6.84
CA VAL A 48 12.07 18.09 -7.28
C VAL A 48 13.55 17.85 -7.05
N GLN A 49 14.35 17.93 -8.11
CA GLN A 49 15.80 17.88 -7.97
C GLN A 49 16.35 19.27 -7.60
N PHE A 50 17.07 19.34 -6.49
CA PHE A 50 17.74 20.56 -6.06
C PHE A 50 19.09 20.73 -6.76
N LYS A 51 19.63 21.96 -6.74
CA LYS A 51 20.91 22.30 -7.41
C LYS A 51 22.11 21.47 -6.96
N ASN A 52 22.08 20.96 -5.72
CA ASN A 52 23.14 20.11 -5.17
C ASN A 52 22.99 18.63 -5.57
N GLY A 53 22.05 18.29 -6.45
CA GLY A 53 21.79 16.93 -6.92
C GLY A 53 20.89 16.09 -6.00
N SER A 54 20.51 16.60 -4.82
CA SER A 54 19.57 15.90 -3.94
C SER A 54 18.14 15.99 -4.48
N TRP A 55 17.31 15.04 -4.08
CA TRP A 55 15.89 14.99 -4.45
C TRP A 55 15.01 15.28 -3.24
N GLY A 56 13.99 16.11 -3.45
CA GLY A 56 12.96 16.40 -2.45
C GLY A 56 11.57 16.00 -2.95
N TRP A 57 10.75 15.47 -2.06
CA TRP A 57 9.33 15.21 -2.30
C TRP A 57 8.51 16.00 -1.30
N ALA A 58 7.73 16.96 -1.79
CA ALA A 58 6.77 17.70 -1.00
C ALA A 58 5.38 17.24 -1.43
N SER A 59 4.67 16.49 -0.58
CA SER A 59 3.26 16.22 -0.83
C SER A 59 2.41 17.27 -0.14
N ASN A 60 1.61 17.97 -0.93
CA ASN A 60 0.54 18.86 -0.48
C ASN A 60 -0.83 18.15 -0.40
N ILE A 61 -0.93 16.91 -0.91
CA ILE A 61 -2.19 16.14 -0.95
C ILE A 61 -2.36 15.29 0.31
N TRP A 62 -1.27 14.86 0.95
CA TRP A 62 -1.29 13.92 2.07
C TRP A 62 -0.99 14.63 3.39
N HIS A 63 -2.03 15.14 4.07
CA HIS A 63 -1.93 15.55 5.46
C HIS A 63 -2.65 14.53 6.35
N ARG A 64 -2.00 14.14 7.45
CA ARG A 64 -2.66 13.34 8.47
C ARG A 64 -3.56 14.25 9.31
N SER A 65 -4.78 13.82 9.56
CA SER A 65 -5.65 14.45 10.54
C SER A 65 -6.14 13.40 11.53
N ALA A 66 -6.30 13.82 12.80
CA ALA A 66 -6.92 12.97 13.81
C ALA A 66 -8.38 12.66 13.44
N THR A 67 -9.08 13.63 12.85
CA THR A 67 -10.45 13.49 12.37
C THR A 67 -10.59 12.56 11.15
N GLY A 68 -9.53 12.40 10.36
CA GLY A 68 -9.47 11.47 9.22
C GLY A 68 -8.95 10.08 9.57
N SER A 69 -8.69 9.80 10.85
CA SER A 69 -8.22 8.49 11.34
C SER A 69 -9.26 7.88 12.28
N VAL A 70 -9.51 6.58 12.15
CA VAL A 70 -10.37 5.83 13.07
C VAL A 70 -9.69 4.52 13.44
N VAL A 71 -9.84 4.09 14.69
CA VAL A 71 -9.43 2.76 15.16
C VAL A 71 -10.69 1.91 15.25
N ILE A 72 -10.67 0.76 14.58
CA ILE A 72 -11.77 -0.20 14.53
C ILE A 72 -11.22 -1.53 15.03
N THR A 73 -11.76 -2.03 16.13
CA THR A 73 -11.23 -3.25 16.78
C THR A 73 -12.07 -4.49 16.54
N SER A 74 -13.27 -4.32 15.98
CA SER A 74 -14.24 -5.38 15.73
C SER A 74 -15.09 -5.10 14.48
N ASP A 75 -15.73 -6.12 13.92
CA ASP A 75 -16.59 -5.96 12.74
C ASP A 75 -17.87 -5.18 13.06
N GLU A 76 -18.32 -5.21 14.31
CA GLU A 76 -19.48 -4.48 14.81
C GLU A 76 -19.27 -2.96 14.82
N GLU A 77 -18.02 -2.51 14.91
CA GLU A 77 -17.63 -1.10 14.82
C GLU A 77 -17.58 -0.58 13.36
N LEU A 78 -17.67 -1.45 12.36
CA LEU A 78 -17.68 -1.06 10.94
C LEU A 78 -19.00 -0.40 10.56
N LYS A 79 -18.96 0.93 10.45
CA LYS A 79 -20.02 1.71 9.83
C LYS A 79 -20.08 1.48 8.33
N ILE A 80 -21.23 1.79 7.74
CA ILE A 80 -21.46 1.65 6.29
C ILE A 80 -20.46 2.46 5.46
N GLU A 81 -20.05 3.63 5.95
CA GLU A 81 -19.07 4.50 5.30
C GLU A 81 -17.68 3.86 5.25
N HIS A 82 -17.28 3.15 6.32
CA HIS A 82 -16.01 2.41 6.35
C HIS A 82 -16.04 1.29 5.30
N LYS A 83 -17.13 0.52 5.29
CA LYS A 83 -17.31 -0.58 4.33
C LYS A 83 -17.30 -0.08 2.89
N PHE A 84 -17.97 1.04 2.64
CA PHE A 84 -17.97 1.68 1.34
C PHE A 84 -16.55 2.09 0.90
N LEU A 85 -15.80 2.81 1.75
CA LEU A 85 -14.44 3.23 1.42
C LEU A 85 -13.51 2.03 1.16
N MET A 86 -13.57 0.99 2.01
CA MET A 86 -12.81 -0.24 1.85
C MET A 86 -13.17 -0.97 0.55
N MET A 87 -14.45 -1.05 0.21
CA MET A 87 -14.92 -1.61 -1.07
C MET A 87 -14.35 -0.83 -2.26
N ARG A 88 -14.39 0.50 -2.24
CA ARG A 88 -13.82 1.33 -3.32
C ARG A 88 -12.31 1.11 -3.48
N VAL A 89 -11.59 0.89 -2.39
CA VAL A 89 -10.16 0.54 -2.45
C VAL A 89 -9.97 -0.80 -3.16
N LEU A 90 -10.76 -1.83 -2.83
CA LEU A 90 -10.65 -3.14 -3.49
C LEU A 90 -11.04 -3.08 -4.98
N GLU A 91 -12.07 -2.33 -5.34
CA GLU A 91 -12.46 -2.11 -6.74
C GLU A 91 -11.35 -1.41 -7.53
N HIS A 92 -10.72 -0.39 -6.92
CA HIS A 92 -9.58 0.29 -7.52
C HIS A 92 -8.39 -0.65 -7.69
N ILE A 93 -8.07 -1.46 -6.67
CA ILE A 93 -7.03 -2.49 -6.76
C ILE A 93 -7.35 -3.48 -7.88
N LEU A 94 -8.60 -3.91 -8.04
CA LEU A 94 -9.01 -4.82 -9.12
C LEU A 94 -8.80 -4.20 -10.50
N ALA A 95 -9.10 -2.91 -10.68
CA ALA A 95 -9.05 -2.23 -11.97
C ALA A 95 -7.64 -1.73 -12.37
N GLN A 96 -6.79 -1.38 -11.40
CA GLN A 96 -5.48 -0.77 -11.66
C GLN A 96 -4.40 -1.76 -12.10
N GLY A 97 -3.27 -1.21 -12.56
CA GLY A 97 -2.04 -1.96 -12.82
C GLY A 97 -1.49 -2.69 -11.58
N PRO A 98 -0.33 -3.35 -11.69
CA PRO A 98 0.22 -4.13 -10.59
C PRO A 98 0.51 -3.23 -9.38
N LEU A 99 0.08 -3.66 -8.20
CA LEU A 99 0.42 -2.97 -6.96
C LEU A 99 1.92 -3.03 -6.72
N ILE A 100 2.49 -1.96 -6.18
CA ILE A 100 3.86 -1.99 -5.68
C ILE A 100 3.83 -2.56 -4.27
N GLN A 101 4.51 -3.68 -4.06
CA GLN A 101 4.75 -4.24 -2.74
C GLN A 101 6.15 -3.83 -2.28
N VAL A 102 6.25 -3.25 -1.09
CA VAL A 102 7.53 -2.95 -0.43
C VAL A 102 7.56 -3.55 0.97
N ASP A 103 8.42 -4.54 1.15
CA ASP A 103 8.71 -5.18 2.43
C ASP A 103 9.87 -4.49 3.13
N CYS A 104 9.68 -4.15 4.40
CA CYS A 104 10.71 -3.54 5.25
C CYS A 104 10.63 -4.12 6.66
N TYR A 105 11.70 -3.95 7.43
CA TYR A 105 11.68 -4.16 8.87
C TYR A 105 11.44 -2.84 9.62
N ILE A 106 10.47 -2.86 10.54
CA ILE A 106 10.29 -1.82 11.55
C ILE A 106 11.12 -2.21 12.77
N GLY A 107 12.07 -1.33 13.14
CA GLY A 107 13.08 -1.60 14.14
C GLY A 107 14.39 -2.12 13.53
N SER A 108 15.51 -1.78 14.18
CA SER A 108 16.84 -2.12 13.66
C SER A 108 17.09 -3.63 13.65
N SER A 109 18.09 -4.08 12.87
CA SER A 109 18.51 -5.49 12.83
C SER A 109 18.98 -6.05 14.17
N LYS A 110 19.29 -5.18 15.15
CA LYS A 110 19.70 -5.56 16.51
C LYS A 110 18.52 -5.56 17.49
N SER A 111 17.32 -5.15 17.06
CA SER A 111 16.15 -5.13 17.92
C SER A 111 15.58 -6.54 18.10
N PRO A 112 15.37 -7.01 19.34
CA PRO A 112 14.72 -8.30 19.59
C PRO A 112 13.23 -8.30 19.18
N ALA A 113 12.63 -7.13 19.01
CA ALA A 113 11.23 -6.94 18.63
C ALA A 113 11.07 -6.39 17.20
N ARG A 114 11.99 -6.74 16.29
CA ARG A 114 11.93 -6.32 14.89
C ARG A 114 10.71 -6.94 14.20
N MET A 115 9.91 -6.12 13.54
CA MET A 115 8.70 -6.56 12.83
C MET A 115 8.91 -6.51 11.32
N HIS A 116 8.52 -7.56 10.60
CA HIS A 116 8.40 -7.52 9.15
C HIS A 116 7.08 -6.82 8.77
N ALA A 117 7.17 -5.80 7.92
CA ALA A 117 6.04 -4.96 7.55
C ALA A 117 5.99 -4.78 6.03
N ARG A 118 4.81 -5.01 5.48
CA ARG A 118 4.53 -4.88 4.06
C ARG A 118 3.65 -3.67 3.78
N LEU A 119 4.09 -2.84 2.84
CA LEU A 119 3.27 -1.80 2.24
C LEU A 119 2.84 -2.25 0.84
N TYR A 120 1.54 -2.25 0.58
CA TYR A 120 1.00 -2.26 -0.78
C TYR A 120 0.67 -0.82 -1.17
N CYS A 121 1.22 -0.37 -2.30
CA CYS A 121 1.06 0.97 -2.81
C CYS A 121 0.49 0.93 -4.22
N ASP A 122 -0.41 1.86 -4.51
CA ASP A 122 -0.87 2.13 -5.86
C ASP A 122 0.33 2.49 -6.75
N PRO A 123 0.49 1.87 -7.94
CA PRO A 123 1.57 2.19 -8.87
C PRO A 123 1.53 3.64 -9.38
N GLN A 124 0.41 4.35 -9.26
CA GLN A 124 0.31 5.77 -9.61
C GLN A 124 1.12 6.66 -8.66
N PHE A 125 1.40 6.22 -7.43
CA PHE A 125 2.11 7.02 -6.42
C PHE A 125 3.39 6.32 -5.94
N PRO A 126 4.37 6.06 -6.83
CA PRO A 126 5.57 5.29 -6.52
C PRO A 126 6.50 5.99 -5.52
N ASP A 127 6.36 7.30 -5.32
CA ASP A 127 7.11 8.05 -4.32
C ASP A 127 6.77 7.62 -2.89
N ILE A 128 5.52 7.20 -2.62
CA ILE A 128 5.12 6.70 -1.30
C ILE A 128 5.84 5.39 -1.00
N ALA A 129 5.87 4.46 -1.97
CA ALA A 129 6.60 3.20 -1.86
C ALA A 129 8.12 3.43 -1.70
N TYR A 130 8.69 4.35 -2.48
CA TYR A 130 10.10 4.72 -2.34
C TYR A 130 10.39 5.30 -0.95
N ARG A 131 9.61 6.26 -0.47
CA ARG A 131 9.80 6.86 0.86
C ARG A 131 9.67 5.83 1.98
N TRP A 132 8.72 4.89 1.87
CA TRP A 132 8.62 3.77 2.80
C TRP A 132 9.90 2.94 2.86
N SER A 133 10.53 2.66 1.72
CA SER A 133 11.80 1.93 1.63
C SER A 133 12.99 2.70 2.23
N GLN A 134 12.96 4.04 2.21
CA GLN A 134 14.03 4.88 2.74
C GLN A 134 13.91 5.16 4.24
N LEU A 135 12.70 5.09 4.79
CA LEU A 135 12.44 5.35 6.20
C LEU A 135 12.66 4.12 7.09
N ASN A 136 12.58 2.92 6.51
CA ASN A 136 12.64 1.66 7.25
C ASN A 136 13.87 0.83 6.84
N PHE A 137 14.13 -0.26 7.57
CA PHE A 137 15.23 -1.16 7.25
C PHE A 137 14.84 -2.12 6.11
N PRO A 138 15.75 -2.47 5.19
CA PRO A 138 15.43 -3.36 4.08
C PRO A 138 15.06 -4.77 4.57
N ALA A 139 14.04 -5.35 3.95
CA ALA A 139 13.63 -6.74 4.17
C ALA A 139 13.45 -7.46 2.82
N PRO A 140 13.63 -8.80 2.79
CA PRO A 140 13.29 -9.58 1.61
C PRO A 140 11.77 -9.53 1.33
N PRO A 141 11.36 -9.67 0.05
CA PRO A 141 9.96 -9.84 -0.31
C PRO A 141 9.54 -11.29 -0.02
N ASP A 142 9.01 -11.53 1.18
CA ASP A 142 8.62 -12.87 1.65
C ASP A 142 7.21 -13.32 1.21
#